data_AF-A0AAE0K4A8-F1
#
_entry.id   AF-A0AAE0K4A8-F1
#
_cell.length_a   1.000
_cell.length_b   1.000
_cell.length_c   1.000
_cell.angle_alpha   90.00
_cell.angle_beta   90.00
_cell.angle_gamma   90.00
#
_symmetry.space_group_name_H-M   'P 1'
#
loop_
_entity.id
_entity.type
_entity.pdbx_description
1 polymer ?
#
loop_
_entity_poly.entity_id
_entity_poly.type
_entity_poly.pdbx_seq_one_letter_code
_entity_poly.pdbx_strand_id
1 'polypeptide(L)'
;MSFDSRPGFPNKAGPPPPQVPNTAGAPAIPRASRDDLAAWQYSTVNSNGAADVAWFSDVVPISHKPEELEVYTMDFKRDAQAGTIQFDRWKSNKGEPWNSSWGHGRLSGIPAAEISGMTAVSRQPGHIEVFWAAPSSSGGAIQHAWWYEGDKWREGPLGGPVGSNSSGAWTNMTSVSRKREAMNVFWVGRQGSIQSASWLDGIGWTFAEVMPIGTVTRSGADIKAISRSPNHVEIFWVAEDHGKLSAPGACAFTSSIAGVAGILQSRPNSMAVFWISPQGAVWHASFADTQNWKLTALTGEGVAAPGRGDFVCGGITAVAKDRDVTDVYFTDPDGGIKSLTYWGIGTSWSPAEVAPRGTVLPGSCLSAISRRPTNVEIWFTTGPAGGTLASLWRDYTKTQ
;
A
#
# COMPACT_ATOMS: atom_id res chain seq x y z
N MET A 1 -23.13 -9.62 39.28
CA MET A 1 -21.80 -9.62 39.93
C MET A 1 -20.87 -8.87 39.00
N SER A 2 -20.40 -7.72 39.49
CA SER A 2 -19.38 -6.88 38.87
C SER A 2 -18.12 -7.72 38.60
N PHE A 3 -17.57 -7.63 37.39
CA PHE A 3 -16.20 -8.06 37.15
C PHE A 3 -15.34 -6.83 36.89
N ASP A 4 -14.34 -6.76 37.76
CA ASP A 4 -13.51 -5.64 38.09
C ASP A 4 -12.49 -5.32 36.99
N SER A 5 -12.22 -4.03 36.93
CA SER A 5 -11.22 -3.32 36.16
C SER A 5 -9.82 -3.96 36.25
N ARG A 6 -9.24 -4.28 35.08
CA ARG A 6 -7.79 -4.55 35.01
C ARG A 6 -7.01 -3.23 35.13
N PRO A 7 -5.79 -3.24 35.70
CA PRO A 7 -5.10 -2.03 36.10
C PRO A 7 -4.80 -1.15 34.89
N GLY A 8 -5.19 0.12 34.99
CA GLY A 8 -4.89 1.12 33.98
C GLY A 8 -3.39 1.17 33.71
N PHE A 9 -3.02 1.00 32.44
CA PHE A 9 -1.74 1.49 31.96
C PHE A 9 -1.65 2.98 32.35
N PRO A 10 -0.57 3.44 32.99
CA PRO A 10 -0.45 4.85 33.32
C PRO A 10 -0.53 5.64 32.01
N ASN A 11 -1.59 6.45 31.88
CA ASN A 11 -1.72 7.52 30.90
C ASN A 11 -0.58 8.52 31.15
N LYS A 12 0.65 8.19 30.74
CA LYS A 12 1.64 9.22 30.44
C LYS A 12 1.10 9.92 29.22
N ALA A 13 0.56 11.12 29.42
CA ALA A 13 0.28 12.04 28.34
C ALA A 13 1.52 12.05 27.42
N GLY A 14 1.34 11.59 26.19
CA GLY A 14 2.36 11.75 25.17
C GLY A 14 2.73 13.24 25.05
N PRO A 15 3.92 13.56 24.51
CA PRO A 15 4.29 14.94 24.26
C PRO A 15 3.17 15.65 23.46
N PRO A 16 2.94 16.96 23.71
CA PRO A 16 1.92 17.72 22.98
C PRO A 16 2.15 17.58 21.47
N PRO A 17 1.07 17.58 20.66
CA PRO A 17 1.18 17.41 19.22
C PRO A 17 2.19 18.42 18.65
N PRO A 18 3.09 18.00 17.74
CA PRO A 18 3.89 18.95 17.00
C PRO A 18 2.92 19.93 16.34
N GLN A 19 3.09 21.23 16.58
CA GLN A 19 2.33 22.22 15.82
C GLN A 19 2.64 22.00 14.34
N VAL A 20 1.59 21.92 13.52
CA VAL A 20 1.69 21.88 12.05
C VAL A 20 2.57 23.05 11.64
N PRO A 21 3.81 22.82 11.17
CA PRO A 21 4.64 23.92 10.71
C PRO A 21 3.95 24.57 9.52
N ASN A 22 4.04 25.90 9.43
CA ASN A 22 3.56 26.64 8.27
C ASN A 22 4.13 26.02 6.99
N THR A 23 3.27 25.65 6.03
CA THR A 23 3.66 25.10 4.72
C THR A 23 4.27 26.16 3.80
N ALA A 24 4.23 27.45 4.21
CA ALA A 24 4.91 28.55 3.55
C ALA A 24 6.44 28.36 3.60
N GLY A 25 6.99 27.77 2.54
CA GLY A 25 8.43 27.50 2.40
C GLY A 25 8.76 26.13 1.80
N ALA A 26 7.75 25.27 1.59
CA ALA A 26 7.98 24.01 0.90
C ALA A 26 8.39 24.26 -0.57
N PRO A 27 9.49 23.66 -1.05
CA PRO A 27 10.00 23.91 -2.39
C PRO A 27 9.00 23.44 -3.45
N ALA A 28 8.85 24.22 -4.52
CA ALA A 28 8.11 23.79 -5.69
C ALA A 28 8.82 22.58 -6.32
N ILE A 29 8.04 21.62 -6.83
CA ILE A 29 8.60 20.50 -7.58
C ILE A 29 8.97 21.02 -8.97
N PRO A 30 10.26 20.95 -9.37
CA PRO A 30 10.66 21.41 -10.69
C PRO A 30 9.97 20.57 -11.77
N ARG A 31 9.69 21.20 -12.92
CA ARG A 31 9.33 20.42 -14.12
C ARG A 31 10.53 19.60 -14.55
N ALA A 32 10.31 18.33 -14.88
CA ALA A 32 11.36 17.46 -15.37
C ALA A 32 11.93 17.99 -16.69
N SER A 33 13.24 17.85 -16.88
CA SER A 33 13.83 17.99 -18.20
C SER A 33 13.37 16.85 -19.11
N ARG A 34 13.56 16.98 -20.43
CA ARG A 34 13.30 15.88 -21.36
C ARG A 34 14.15 14.65 -21.02
N ASP A 35 15.38 14.86 -20.56
CA ASP A 35 16.30 13.78 -20.22
C ASP A 35 15.88 13.06 -18.94
N ASP A 36 15.34 13.79 -17.95
CA ASP A 36 14.78 13.19 -16.73
C ASP A 36 13.60 12.27 -17.03
N LEU A 37 12.71 12.67 -17.96
CA LEU A 37 11.59 11.85 -18.40
C LEU A 37 12.04 10.68 -19.27
N ALA A 38 13.07 10.87 -20.11
CA ALA A 38 13.62 9.81 -20.95
C ALA A 38 14.32 8.69 -20.14
N ALA A 39 14.69 8.97 -18.89
CA ALA A 39 15.21 7.96 -17.97
C ALA A 39 14.15 6.96 -17.48
N TRP A 40 12.86 7.27 -17.68
CA TRP A 40 11.74 6.40 -17.32
C TRP A 40 11.16 5.73 -18.57
N GLN A 41 10.97 4.43 -18.47
CA GLN A 41 10.33 3.65 -19.53
C GLN A 41 8.88 3.38 -19.16
N TYR A 42 7.97 3.80 -20.04
CA TYR A 42 6.54 3.59 -19.89
C TYR A 42 6.08 2.35 -20.66
N SER A 43 5.24 1.53 -20.04
CA SER A 43 4.56 0.42 -20.69
C SER A 43 3.11 0.37 -20.23
N THR A 44 2.19 0.21 -21.18
CA THR A 44 0.86 -0.33 -20.87
C THR A 44 0.95 -1.84 -20.81
N VAL A 45 0.11 -2.46 -19.99
CA VAL A 45 0.13 -3.91 -19.76
C VAL A 45 -1.06 -4.62 -20.42
N ASN A 46 -1.96 -3.87 -21.07
CA ASN A 46 -3.14 -4.39 -21.78
C ASN A 46 -2.81 -5.02 -23.15
N SER A 47 -2.06 -6.12 -23.19
CA SER A 47 -1.64 -6.66 -24.50
C SER A 47 -2.58 -7.66 -25.16
N ASN A 48 -3.47 -8.43 -24.48
CA ASN A 48 -4.44 -9.33 -25.19
C ASN A 48 -5.57 -10.03 -24.36
N GLY A 49 -5.95 -9.57 -23.15
CA GLY A 49 -6.96 -10.31 -22.32
C GLY A 49 -7.93 -9.47 -21.46
N ALA A 50 -7.71 -8.17 -21.34
CA ALA A 50 -8.42 -7.28 -20.41
C ALA A 50 -9.36 -6.26 -21.12
N ALA A 51 -9.83 -6.57 -22.35
CA ALA A 51 -10.58 -5.63 -23.19
C ALA A 51 -11.87 -5.07 -22.53
N ASP A 52 -12.40 -5.75 -21.51
CA ASP A 52 -13.66 -5.39 -20.85
C ASP A 52 -13.48 -4.79 -19.43
N VAL A 53 -12.24 -4.50 -19.02
CA VAL A 53 -11.99 -3.88 -17.71
C VAL A 53 -12.43 -2.42 -17.72
N ALA A 54 -13.40 -2.10 -16.87
CA ALA A 54 -13.91 -0.76 -16.64
C ALA A 54 -12.92 0.08 -15.82
N TRP A 55 -12.41 -0.49 -14.73
CA TRP A 55 -11.51 0.14 -13.75
C TRP A 55 -10.90 -0.91 -12.81
N PHE A 56 -9.82 -0.57 -12.09
CA PHE A 56 -9.19 -1.43 -11.07
C PHE A 56 -9.37 -0.84 -9.67
N SER A 57 -9.75 -1.63 -8.66
CA SER A 57 -9.82 -1.13 -7.27
C SER A 57 -8.49 -1.11 -6.53
N ASP A 58 -7.57 -1.98 -6.93
CA ASP A 58 -6.25 -2.08 -6.33
C ASP A 58 -5.24 -2.71 -7.30
N VAL A 59 -3.95 -2.39 -7.09
CA VAL A 59 -2.81 -2.88 -7.85
C VAL A 59 -1.68 -3.20 -6.89
N VAL A 60 -1.30 -4.48 -6.78
CA VAL A 60 -0.31 -4.97 -5.82
C VAL A 60 0.83 -5.66 -6.56
N PRO A 61 1.96 -4.96 -6.80
CA PRO A 61 3.19 -5.59 -7.25
C PRO A 61 3.87 -6.32 -6.09
N ILE A 62 4.38 -7.52 -6.36
CA ILE A 62 5.14 -8.32 -5.40
C ILE A 62 6.23 -9.12 -6.08
N SER A 63 7.34 -9.30 -5.37
CA SER A 63 8.43 -10.15 -5.80
C SER A 63 8.72 -11.18 -4.71
N HIS A 64 8.86 -12.44 -5.10
CA HIS A 64 9.36 -13.50 -4.23
C HIS A 64 10.82 -13.86 -4.55
N LYS A 65 11.39 -13.36 -5.65
CA LYS A 65 12.81 -13.45 -6.02
C LYS A 65 13.18 -12.23 -6.87
N PRO A 66 14.39 -11.64 -6.75
CA PRO A 66 14.75 -10.40 -7.45
C PRO A 66 14.50 -10.38 -8.96
N GLU A 67 14.54 -11.54 -9.60
CA GLU A 67 14.34 -11.76 -11.04
C GLU A 67 12.88 -11.97 -11.44
N GLU A 68 11.96 -12.22 -10.50
CA GLU A 68 10.54 -12.46 -10.79
C GLU A 68 9.69 -11.35 -10.16
N LEU A 69 8.91 -10.69 -11.01
CA LEU A 69 7.85 -9.79 -10.59
C LEU A 69 6.51 -10.39 -10.93
N GLU A 70 5.60 -10.31 -9.97
CA GLU A 70 4.19 -10.57 -10.15
C GLU A 70 3.39 -9.33 -9.79
N VAL A 71 2.40 -8.99 -10.60
CA VAL A 71 1.45 -7.92 -10.27
C VAL A 71 0.08 -8.53 -10.21
N TYR A 72 -0.60 -8.26 -9.11
CA TYR A 72 -1.98 -8.65 -8.88
C TYR A 72 -2.85 -7.40 -9.01
N THR A 73 -3.94 -7.51 -9.75
CA THR A 73 -4.94 -6.45 -9.86
C THR A 73 -6.30 -6.92 -9.38
N MET A 74 -7.14 -5.97 -8.98
CA MET A 74 -8.55 -6.21 -8.70
C MET A 74 -9.43 -5.56 -9.78
N ASP A 75 -9.95 -6.36 -10.71
CA ASP A 75 -10.50 -5.87 -11.97
C ASP A 75 -12.03 -5.80 -11.98
N PHE A 76 -12.62 -4.64 -12.31
CA PHE A 76 -14.07 -4.52 -12.54
C PHE A 76 -14.39 -4.58 -14.03
N LYS A 77 -15.34 -5.43 -14.43
CA LYS A 77 -15.80 -5.53 -15.82
C LYS A 77 -17.15 -4.85 -16.03
N ARG A 78 -17.37 -4.25 -17.21
CA ARG A 78 -18.56 -3.43 -17.53
C ARG A 78 -19.89 -4.21 -17.54
N ASP A 79 -19.86 -5.52 -17.80
CA ASP A 79 -21.06 -6.29 -18.18
C ASP A 79 -21.48 -7.35 -17.13
N ALA A 80 -20.77 -7.47 -16.02
CA ALA A 80 -21.04 -8.51 -15.02
C ALA A 80 -22.09 -8.03 -14.01
N GLN A 81 -23.28 -8.67 -13.99
CA GLN A 81 -24.34 -8.46 -12.98
C GLN A 81 -23.97 -8.87 -11.53
N ALA A 82 -22.69 -9.02 -11.22
CA ALA A 82 -22.13 -8.96 -9.87
C ALA A 82 -20.63 -8.75 -10.06
N GLY A 83 -20.06 -7.72 -9.42
CA GLY A 83 -18.64 -7.38 -9.50
C GLY A 83 -17.69 -8.57 -9.27
N THR A 84 -17.33 -9.27 -10.33
CA THR A 84 -16.21 -10.20 -10.28
C THR A 84 -14.95 -9.36 -10.36
N ILE A 85 -14.43 -8.95 -9.21
CA ILE A 85 -13.01 -8.64 -9.12
C ILE A 85 -12.26 -9.88 -9.57
N GLN A 86 -11.57 -9.77 -10.70
CA GLN A 86 -10.63 -10.78 -11.15
C GLN A 86 -9.26 -10.46 -10.56
N PHE A 87 -8.58 -11.50 -10.11
CA PHE A 87 -7.20 -11.43 -9.65
C PHE A 87 -6.33 -11.79 -10.82
N ASP A 88 -5.82 -10.79 -11.51
CA ASP A 88 -5.01 -11.05 -12.67
C ASP A 88 -3.54 -10.99 -12.31
N ARG A 89 -2.83 -12.07 -12.66
CA ARG A 89 -1.40 -12.21 -12.41
C ARG A 89 -0.64 -11.82 -13.67
N TRP A 90 0.22 -10.83 -13.55
CA TRP A 90 1.18 -10.45 -14.58
C TRP A 90 2.57 -10.92 -14.17
N LYS A 91 3.19 -11.84 -14.92
CA LYS A 91 4.56 -12.34 -14.63
C LYS A 91 5.57 -11.92 -15.70
N SER A 92 6.74 -11.46 -15.27
CA SER A 92 7.89 -11.19 -16.16
C SER A 92 8.41 -12.49 -16.79
N ASN A 93 8.66 -12.50 -18.10
CA ASN A 93 9.29 -13.65 -18.76
C ASN A 93 10.74 -13.85 -18.27
N LYS A 94 11.14 -15.11 -18.05
CA LYS A 94 12.51 -15.46 -17.63
C LYS A 94 13.53 -14.89 -18.63
N GLY A 95 14.51 -14.13 -18.13
CA GLY A 95 15.61 -13.59 -18.92
C GLY A 95 15.43 -12.16 -19.43
N GLU A 96 14.22 -11.61 -19.40
CA GLU A 96 13.96 -10.21 -19.76
C GLU A 96 13.67 -9.42 -18.48
N PRO A 97 14.61 -8.58 -18.02
CA PRO A 97 14.50 -8.05 -16.66
C PRO A 97 13.36 -7.04 -16.53
N TRP A 98 12.91 -6.42 -17.63
CA TRP A 98 11.86 -5.39 -17.67
C TRP A 98 11.26 -5.29 -19.07
N ASN A 99 9.94 -5.47 -19.23
CA ASN A 99 9.18 -5.19 -20.46
C ASN A 99 9.65 -6.00 -21.70
N SER A 100 8.94 -7.07 -22.08
CA SER A 100 8.18 -6.94 -23.35
C SER A 100 7.13 -8.04 -23.56
N SER A 101 6.85 -8.87 -22.56
CA SER A 101 5.81 -9.89 -22.66
C SER A 101 5.37 -10.32 -21.27
N TRP A 102 4.12 -10.00 -20.94
CA TRP A 102 3.50 -10.40 -19.69
C TRP A 102 2.52 -11.53 -19.93
N GLY A 103 2.65 -12.62 -19.17
CA GLY A 103 1.58 -13.61 -19.08
C GLY A 103 0.44 -13.05 -18.24
N HIS A 104 -0.80 -13.31 -18.64
CA HIS A 104 -2.02 -12.89 -17.95
C HIS A 104 -2.89 -14.11 -17.65
N GLY A 105 -3.51 -14.13 -16.48
CA GLY A 105 -4.46 -15.17 -16.13
C GLY A 105 -5.12 -14.94 -14.78
N ARG A 106 -6.36 -15.44 -14.68
CA ARG A 106 -7.16 -15.41 -13.46
C ARG A 106 -6.53 -16.30 -12.38
N LEU A 107 -6.24 -15.73 -11.22
CA LEU A 107 -5.71 -16.42 -10.04
C LEU A 107 -6.80 -17.22 -9.31
N SER A 108 -7.98 -16.62 -9.06
CA SER A 108 -9.00 -17.20 -8.18
C SER A 108 -10.40 -17.23 -8.79
N GLY A 109 -11.15 -18.30 -8.51
CA GLY A 109 -12.57 -18.45 -8.83
C GLY A 109 -13.50 -17.63 -7.91
N ILE A 110 -13.02 -17.20 -6.74
CA ILE A 110 -13.80 -16.51 -5.73
C ILE A 110 -13.78 -15.01 -6.04
N PRO A 111 -14.95 -14.34 -6.16
CA PRO A 111 -15.00 -12.90 -6.42
C PRO A 111 -14.48 -12.10 -5.21
N ALA A 112 -14.00 -10.89 -5.45
CA ALA A 112 -13.70 -9.93 -4.39
C ALA A 112 -14.80 -8.85 -4.26
N ALA A 113 -14.84 -8.18 -3.11
CA ALA A 113 -15.84 -7.19 -2.75
C ALA A 113 -15.66 -5.87 -3.50
N GLU A 114 -16.77 -5.23 -3.84
CA GLU A 114 -16.74 -3.97 -4.59
C GLU A 114 -15.94 -2.88 -3.87
N ILE A 115 -15.00 -2.22 -4.56
CA ILE A 115 -14.16 -1.16 -4.00
C ILE A 115 -13.51 -1.62 -2.68
N SER A 116 -12.74 -2.72 -2.72
CA SER A 116 -11.98 -3.24 -1.56
C SER A 116 -10.49 -3.34 -1.87
N GLY A 117 -9.67 -3.39 -0.82
CA GLY A 117 -8.22 -3.51 -0.93
C GLY A 117 -7.76 -4.96 -1.08
N MET A 118 -6.57 -5.11 -1.64
CA MET A 118 -5.82 -6.34 -1.77
C MET A 118 -4.48 -6.21 -1.08
N THR A 119 -3.92 -7.33 -0.63
CA THR A 119 -2.51 -7.35 -0.25
C THR A 119 -1.87 -8.67 -0.62
N ALA A 120 -0.56 -8.64 -0.85
CA ALA A 120 0.22 -9.83 -1.11
C ALA A 120 1.47 -9.82 -0.24
N VAL A 121 1.91 -11.00 0.18
CA VAL A 121 3.12 -11.18 0.98
C VAL A 121 3.94 -12.37 0.50
N SER A 122 5.26 -12.19 0.54
CA SER A 122 6.21 -13.28 0.38
C SER A 122 7.01 -13.38 1.66
N ARG A 123 6.99 -14.55 2.30
CA ARG A 123 7.79 -14.81 3.51
C ARG A 123 9.14 -15.44 3.21
N GLN A 124 9.32 -15.96 2.00
CA GLN A 124 10.53 -16.65 1.57
C GLN A 124 10.58 -16.74 0.04
N PRO A 125 11.78 -16.94 -0.55
CA PRO A 125 11.90 -17.26 -1.95
C PRO A 125 11.02 -18.44 -2.36
N GLY A 126 10.26 -18.26 -3.43
CA GLY A 126 9.33 -19.28 -3.94
C GLY A 126 8.04 -19.41 -3.14
N HIS A 127 7.63 -18.37 -2.41
CA HIS A 127 6.33 -18.27 -1.74
C HIS A 127 5.63 -16.97 -2.09
N ILE A 128 4.35 -17.04 -2.43
CA ILE A 128 3.45 -15.89 -2.49
C ILE A 128 2.13 -16.27 -1.82
N GLU A 129 1.56 -15.32 -1.09
CA GLU A 129 0.19 -15.41 -0.62
C GLU A 129 -0.52 -14.08 -0.83
N VAL A 130 -1.72 -14.13 -1.41
CA VAL A 130 -2.56 -12.97 -1.79
C VAL A 130 -3.84 -13.04 -0.97
N PHE A 131 -4.26 -11.90 -0.41
CA PHE A 131 -5.44 -11.76 0.43
C PHE A 131 -6.41 -10.74 -0.15
N TRP A 132 -7.71 -11.01 -0.01
CA TRP A 132 -8.78 -10.10 -0.42
C TRP A 132 -10.05 -10.32 0.39
N ALA A 133 -11.01 -9.41 0.28
CA ALA A 133 -12.33 -9.58 0.85
C ALA A 133 -13.31 -10.13 -0.18
N ALA A 134 -14.09 -11.14 0.16
CA ALA A 134 -15.23 -11.58 -0.65
C ALA A 134 -16.40 -10.58 -0.55
N PRO A 135 -17.29 -10.50 -1.55
CA PRO A 135 -18.48 -9.66 -1.49
C PRO A 135 -19.34 -9.88 -0.24
N SER A 136 -20.02 -8.82 0.21
CA SER A 136 -20.97 -8.89 1.33
C SER A 136 -22.11 -9.89 1.08
N SER A 137 -22.50 -10.09 -0.19
CA SER A 137 -23.49 -11.10 -0.61
C SER A 137 -23.04 -12.54 -0.35
N SER A 138 -21.73 -12.79 -0.29
CA SER A 138 -21.11 -14.07 0.10
C SER A 138 -20.65 -14.10 1.57
N GLY A 139 -21.14 -13.18 2.40
CA GLY A 139 -20.80 -13.13 3.82
C GLY A 139 -19.53 -12.33 4.16
N GLY A 140 -18.83 -11.77 3.17
CA GLY A 140 -17.78 -10.79 3.44
C GLY A 140 -16.46 -11.35 3.95
N ALA A 141 -16.24 -12.66 3.90
CA ALA A 141 -15.06 -13.28 4.49
C ALA A 141 -13.77 -12.85 3.78
N ILE A 142 -12.69 -12.66 4.55
CA ILE A 142 -11.35 -12.56 4.00
C ILE A 142 -11.00 -13.91 3.35
N GLN A 143 -10.51 -13.85 2.13
CA GLN A 143 -10.07 -14.96 1.32
C GLN A 143 -8.56 -14.86 1.15
N HIS A 144 -7.95 -15.99 0.80
CA HIS A 144 -6.57 -16.01 0.37
C HIS A 144 -6.30 -17.05 -0.70
N ALA A 145 -5.24 -16.84 -1.47
CA ALA A 145 -4.65 -17.81 -2.35
C ALA A 145 -3.15 -17.85 -2.12
N TRP A 146 -2.59 -19.06 -2.04
CA TRP A 146 -1.17 -19.23 -1.77
C TRP A 146 -0.52 -20.21 -2.75
N TRP A 147 0.78 -20.01 -2.94
CA TRP A 147 1.58 -20.80 -3.85
C TRP A 147 3.00 -20.99 -3.33
N TYR A 148 3.51 -22.20 -3.57
CA TYR A 148 4.90 -22.55 -3.42
C TYR A 148 5.48 -22.94 -4.77
N GLU A 149 6.75 -22.62 -4.99
CA GLU A 149 7.44 -23.00 -6.21
C GLU A 149 7.39 -24.52 -6.47
N GLY A 150 6.89 -24.89 -7.65
CA GLY A 150 6.67 -26.28 -8.04
C GLY A 150 5.25 -26.81 -7.76
N ASP A 151 4.44 -26.08 -6.98
CA ASP A 151 3.08 -26.48 -6.63
C ASP A 151 2.00 -25.79 -7.49
N LYS A 152 0.77 -26.28 -7.38
CA LYS A 152 -0.44 -25.59 -7.83
C LYS A 152 -0.85 -24.55 -6.79
N TRP A 153 -1.45 -23.45 -7.27
CA TRP A 153 -2.16 -22.52 -6.39
C TRP A 153 -3.24 -23.24 -5.60
N ARG A 154 -3.45 -22.81 -4.37
CA ARG A 154 -4.55 -23.21 -3.50
C ARG A 154 -5.27 -21.95 -3.04
N GLU A 155 -6.55 -22.07 -2.75
CA GLU A 155 -7.40 -20.93 -2.35
C GLU A 155 -8.47 -21.35 -1.35
N GLY A 156 -9.01 -20.37 -0.61
CA GLY A 156 -10.13 -20.57 0.29
C GLY A 156 -10.37 -19.40 1.24
N PRO A 157 -11.35 -19.51 2.15
CA PRO A 157 -11.54 -18.53 3.20
C PRO A 157 -10.38 -18.59 4.19
N LEU A 158 -9.87 -17.42 4.56
CA LEU A 158 -9.03 -17.26 5.74
C LEU A 158 -9.93 -17.58 6.95
N GLY A 159 -9.64 -18.66 7.67
CA GLY A 159 -10.53 -19.22 8.71
C GLY A 159 -10.94 -18.23 9.82
N GLY A 160 -11.78 -18.64 10.76
CA GLY A 160 -12.11 -17.85 11.96
C GLY A 160 -13.62 -17.76 12.29
N PRO A 161 -13.98 -17.25 13.48
CA PRO A 161 -15.38 -17.12 13.89
C PRO A 161 -16.18 -16.27 12.89
N VAL A 162 -17.36 -16.77 12.53
CA VAL A 162 -18.34 -16.09 11.68
C VAL A 162 -18.85 -14.85 12.43
N GLY A 163 -18.16 -13.72 12.27
CA GLY A 163 -18.45 -12.46 12.95
C GLY A 163 -17.29 -11.47 12.95
N SER A 164 -16.07 -11.93 13.27
CA SER A 164 -14.81 -11.14 13.16
C SER A 164 -14.37 -10.93 11.71
N ASN A 165 -14.89 -11.77 10.82
CA ASN A 165 -14.47 -11.88 9.43
C ASN A 165 -15.40 -11.16 8.45
N SER A 166 -16.43 -10.43 8.92
CA SER A 166 -17.25 -9.63 8.01
C SER A 166 -16.47 -8.39 7.57
N SER A 167 -15.74 -8.57 6.48
CA SER A 167 -15.29 -7.49 5.63
C SER A 167 -16.29 -7.36 4.47
N GLY A 168 -16.09 -6.42 3.56
CA GLY A 168 -17.03 -6.23 2.47
C GLY A 168 -16.56 -5.08 1.62
N ALA A 169 -17.48 -4.46 0.90
CA ALA A 169 -17.16 -3.26 0.16
C ALA A 169 -16.46 -2.25 1.09
N TRP A 170 -15.42 -1.60 0.58
CA TRP A 170 -14.61 -0.61 1.28
C TRP A 170 -13.76 -1.14 2.44
N THR A 171 -13.53 -2.44 2.57
CA THR A 171 -12.43 -2.88 3.45
C THR A 171 -11.10 -2.57 2.78
N ASN A 172 -10.12 -2.14 3.55
CA ASN A 172 -8.73 -2.09 3.11
C ASN A 172 -7.90 -3.02 4.00
N MET A 173 -6.80 -3.53 3.46
CA MET A 173 -5.95 -4.53 4.11
C MET A 173 -4.49 -4.36 3.76
N THR A 174 -3.65 -4.89 4.64
CA THR A 174 -2.20 -4.88 4.48
C THR A 174 -1.65 -6.16 5.06
N SER A 175 -0.57 -6.65 4.45
CA SER A 175 0.14 -7.82 4.94
C SER A 175 1.62 -7.51 5.11
N VAL A 176 2.26 -8.25 6.00
CA VAL A 176 3.68 -8.12 6.27
C VAL A 176 4.24 -9.47 6.71
N SER A 177 5.45 -9.78 6.23
CA SER A 177 6.26 -10.86 6.78
C SER A 177 7.40 -10.27 7.59
N ARG A 178 7.64 -10.82 8.78
CA ARG A 178 8.76 -10.41 9.64
C ARG A 178 9.94 -11.36 9.59
N LYS A 179 9.66 -12.61 9.24
CA LYS A 179 10.61 -13.72 9.17
C LYS A 179 9.97 -14.85 8.38
N ARG A 180 10.78 -15.80 7.94
CA ARG A 180 10.34 -16.92 7.10
C ARG A 180 9.11 -17.63 7.68
N GLU A 181 9.06 -17.83 8.99
CA GLU A 181 8.03 -18.64 9.65
C GLU A 181 6.75 -17.87 9.94
N ALA A 182 6.72 -16.54 9.77
CA ALA A 182 5.63 -15.69 10.26
C ALA A 182 5.19 -14.63 9.26
N MET A 183 3.87 -14.57 9.04
CA MET A 183 3.23 -13.47 8.34
C MET A 183 1.99 -13.01 9.09
N ASN A 184 1.65 -11.75 8.88
CA ASN A 184 0.52 -11.09 9.48
C ASN A 184 -0.28 -10.40 8.37
N VAL A 185 -1.60 -10.52 8.42
CA VAL A 185 -2.53 -9.73 7.60
C VAL A 185 -3.46 -8.97 8.54
N PHE A 186 -3.68 -7.70 8.22
CA PHE A 186 -4.54 -6.79 8.96
C PHE A 186 -5.57 -6.20 8.02
N TRP A 187 -6.78 -6.02 8.50
CA TRP A 187 -7.85 -5.41 7.70
C TRP A 187 -8.77 -4.56 8.57
N VAL A 188 -9.46 -3.63 7.92
CA VAL A 188 -10.53 -2.85 8.53
C VAL A 188 -11.81 -3.67 8.51
N GLY A 189 -12.29 -4.06 9.69
CA GLY A 189 -13.54 -4.80 9.88
C GLY A 189 -14.77 -3.93 9.62
N ARG A 190 -15.92 -4.57 9.38
CA ARG A 190 -17.22 -3.89 9.32
C ARG A 190 -17.46 -3.14 10.64
N GLN A 191 -17.84 -1.86 10.56
CA GLN A 191 -17.95 -0.92 11.71
C GLN A 191 -16.62 -0.37 12.24
N GLY A 192 -15.50 -0.60 11.55
CA GLY A 192 -14.28 0.15 11.84
C GLY A 192 -13.38 -0.42 12.91
N SER A 193 -13.50 -1.70 13.28
CA SER A 193 -12.46 -2.38 14.03
C SER A 193 -11.23 -2.63 13.15
N ILE A 194 -10.06 -2.84 13.77
CA ILE A 194 -8.90 -3.39 13.07
C ILE A 194 -8.76 -4.84 13.49
N GLN A 195 -8.83 -5.74 12.52
CA GLN A 195 -8.71 -7.17 12.72
C GLN A 195 -7.35 -7.65 12.24
N SER A 196 -6.93 -8.81 12.72
CA SER A 196 -5.69 -9.46 12.29
C SER A 196 -5.83 -10.97 12.19
N ALA A 197 -5.07 -11.53 11.27
CA ALA A 197 -4.74 -12.94 11.23
C ALA A 197 -3.23 -13.11 11.18
N SER A 198 -2.71 -14.01 12.00
CA SER A 198 -1.27 -14.27 12.12
C SER A 198 -0.99 -15.73 11.86
N TRP A 199 -0.14 -16.01 10.88
CA TRP A 199 0.39 -17.33 10.61
C TRP A 199 1.72 -17.52 11.34
N LEU A 200 1.88 -18.68 11.98
CA LEU A 200 3.19 -19.17 12.41
C LEU A 200 3.33 -20.65 12.02
N ASP A 201 4.46 -21.01 11.41
CA ASP A 201 4.76 -22.41 11.07
C ASP A 201 4.63 -23.31 12.31
N GLY A 202 3.94 -24.45 12.17
CA GLY A 202 3.66 -25.38 13.27
C GLY A 202 2.49 -25.01 14.19
N ILE A 203 1.97 -23.77 14.11
CA ILE A 203 0.77 -23.34 14.85
C ILE A 203 -0.42 -23.16 13.91
N GLY A 204 -0.20 -22.57 12.74
CA GLY A 204 -1.26 -22.18 11.81
C GLY A 204 -1.78 -20.76 12.02
N TRP A 205 -2.97 -20.48 11.51
CA TRP A 205 -3.62 -19.16 11.61
C TRP A 205 -4.22 -18.93 12.99
N THR A 206 -3.94 -17.76 13.55
CA THR A 206 -4.57 -17.22 14.76
C THR A 206 -5.22 -15.88 14.45
N PHE A 207 -6.27 -15.52 15.18
CA PHE A 207 -7.10 -14.34 14.89
C PHE A 207 -7.22 -13.46 16.11
N ALA A 208 -7.21 -12.15 15.91
CA ALA A 208 -7.44 -11.18 16.97
C ALA A 208 -8.03 -9.88 16.43
N GLU A 209 -8.94 -9.28 17.20
CA GLU A 209 -9.26 -7.87 17.08
C GLU A 209 -8.12 -7.06 17.70
N VAL A 210 -7.41 -6.29 16.87
CA VAL A 210 -6.29 -5.45 17.29
C VAL A 210 -6.79 -4.15 17.88
N MET A 211 -7.85 -3.58 17.28
CA MET A 211 -8.49 -2.35 17.72
C MET A 211 -10.01 -2.49 17.70
N PRO A 212 -10.73 -1.91 18.68
CA PRO A 212 -12.17 -2.07 18.81
C PRO A 212 -12.97 -1.39 17.68
N ILE A 213 -14.24 -1.77 17.57
CA ILE A 213 -15.23 -1.11 16.70
C ILE A 213 -15.20 0.42 16.89
N GLY A 214 -15.37 1.16 15.79
CA GLY A 214 -15.33 2.63 15.81
C GLY A 214 -13.92 3.23 15.78
N THR A 215 -12.85 2.40 15.73
CA THR A 215 -11.47 2.91 15.56
C THR A 215 -11.27 3.58 14.20
N VAL A 216 -11.84 2.97 13.16
CA VAL A 216 -11.77 3.39 11.77
C VAL A 216 -13.19 3.69 11.29
N THR A 217 -13.63 4.92 11.47
CA THR A 217 -15.06 5.25 11.27
C THR A 217 -15.48 5.37 9.81
N ARG A 218 -14.52 5.32 8.88
CA ARG A 218 -14.81 5.36 7.44
C ARG A 218 -14.45 4.05 6.74
N SER A 219 -15.45 3.50 6.06
CA SER A 219 -15.27 2.57 4.94
C SER A 219 -14.21 3.12 3.97
N GLY A 220 -13.16 2.34 3.70
CA GLY A 220 -12.12 2.65 2.72
C GLY A 220 -10.88 3.35 3.27
N ALA A 221 -10.79 3.57 4.59
CA ALA A 221 -9.58 4.11 5.20
C ALA A 221 -8.37 3.20 4.97
N ASP A 222 -7.25 3.81 4.58
CA ASP A 222 -6.02 3.09 4.29
C ASP A 222 -5.36 2.56 5.57
N ILE A 223 -4.77 1.38 5.48
CA ILE A 223 -4.03 0.71 6.55
C ILE A 223 -2.71 0.18 5.98
N LYS A 224 -1.63 0.31 6.74
CA LYS A 224 -0.29 -0.16 6.35
C LYS A 224 0.41 -0.83 7.51
N ALA A 225 1.01 -1.99 7.25
CA ALA A 225 1.79 -2.75 8.21
C ALA A 225 3.27 -2.76 7.81
N ILE A 226 4.14 -2.60 8.79
CA ILE A 226 5.59 -2.57 8.58
C ILE A 226 6.27 -3.46 9.62
N SER A 227 7.29 -4.21 9.22
CA SER A 227 8.17 -4.92 10.13
C SER A 227 9.46 -4.13 10.34
N ARG A 228 9.69 -3.64 11.56
CA ARG A 228 10.96 -2.98 11.92
C ARG A 228 12.02 -3.95 12.43
N SER A 229 11.61 -5.17 12.79
CA SER A 229 12.48 -6.27 13.21
C SER A 229 11.70 -7.59 13.16
N PRO A 230 12.38 -8.75 13.21
CA PRO A 230 11.71 -10.05 13.24
C PRO A 230 10.64 -10.23 14.33
N ASN A 231 10.71 -9.42 15.40
CA ASN A 231 9.82 -9.51 16.55
C ASN A 231 8.76 -8.40 16.63
N HIS A 232 8.81 -7.39 15.75
CA HIS A 232 7.92 -6.23 15.83
C HIS A 232 7.22 -5.97 14.49
N VAL A 233 5.89 -5.87 14.54
CA VAL A 233 5.06 -5.26 13.51
C VAL A 233 4.52 -3.97 14.08
N GLU A 234 4.53 -2.91 13.28
CA GLU A 234 3.75 -1.71 13.55
C GLU A 234 2.66 -1.58 12.49
N ILE A 235 1.49 -1.10 12.89
CA ILE A 235 0.37 -0.82 11.97
C ILE A 235 -0.01 0.66 12.04
N PHE A 236 -0.35 1.21 10.89
CA PHE A 236 -0.69 2.61 10.70
C PHE A 236 -2.00 2.68 9.92
N TRP A 237 -2.88 3.60 10.28
CA TRP A 237 -4.19 3.73 9.64
C TRP A 237 -4.66 5.18 9.60
N VAL A 238 -5.74 5.45 8.86
CA VAL A 238 -6.44 6.74 8.88
C VAL A 238 -7.64 6.67 9.84
N ALA A 239 -7.73 7.58 10.82
CA ALA A 239 -8.86 7.72 11.77
C ALA A 239 -9.58 9.09 11.63
N GLU A 240 -10.73 9.24 12.28
CA GLU A 240 -11.60 10.43 12.19
C GLU A 240 -11.06 11.65 12.96
N ASP A 241 -10.37 11.45 14.08
CA ASP A 241 -10.11 12.50 15.06
C ASP A 241 -8.83 13.31 14.78
N HIS A 242 -8.93 14.26 13.86
CA HIS A 242 -8.05 15.45 13.69
C HIS A 242 -6.63 15.40 14.33
N GLY A 243 -5.66 14.75 13.70
CA GLY A 243 -4.22 14.89 13.92
C GLY A 243 -3.62 14.25 15.18
N LYS A 244 -4.22 13.23 15.81
CA LYS A 244 -3.62 12.61 17.01
C LYS A 244 -2.86 11.31 16.72
N LEU A 245 -1.53 11.35 16.94
CA LEU A 245 -0.71 10.19 17.29
C LEU A 245 -1.23 9.60 18.61
N SER A 246 -2.13 8.61 18.56
CA SER A 246 -2.54 7.87 19.75
C SER A 246 -1.78 6.55 19.86
N ALA A 247 -0.94 6.50 20.89
CA ALA A 247 -0.25 5.33 21.47
C ALA A 247 1.07 4.84 20.80
N PRO A 248 1.97 4.22 21.57
CA PRO A 248 3.15 3.56 21.03
C PRO A 248 2.71 2.33 20.23
N GLY A 249 3.04 2.29 18.94
CA GLY A 249 2.75 1.17 18.03
C GLY A 249 1.51 1.33 17.15
N ALA A 250 0.96 2.55 17.11
CA ALA A 250 -0.15 2.93 16.26
C ALA A 250 0.05 4.38 15.78
N CYS A 251 -0.15 4.67 14.50
CA CYS A 251 -0.45 6.04 14.09
C CYS A 251 -1.76 6.09 13.33
N ALA A 252 -2.66 6.91 13.87
CA ALA A 252 -3.91 7.32 13.26
C ALA A 252 -3.68 8.66 12.56
N PHE A 253 -3.81 8.70 11.24
CA PHE A 253 -3.76 9.94 10.44
C PHE A 253 -5.17 10.41 10.13
N THR A 254 -5.36 11.70 9.91
CA THR A 254 -6.70 12.26 9.86
C THR A 254 -6.90 12.90 8.53
N SER A 255 -7.83 12.36 7.77
CA SER A 255 -8.25 13.00 6.55
C SER A 255 -9.61 12.47 6.12
N SER A 256 -10.38 13.38 5.54
CA SER A 256 -11.58 13.06 4.79
C SER A 256 -11.24 12.52 3.39
N ILE A 257 -9.99 12.12 3.10
CA ILE A 257 -9.47 11.47 1.89
C ILE A 257 -7.93 11.67 1.93
N ALA A 258 -7.16 10.60 2.18
CA ALA A 258 -5.69 10.57 2.08
C ALA A 258 -5.26 9.13 1.84
N GLY A 259 -4.48 8.90 0.79
CA GLY A 259 -3.68 7.68 0.72
C GLY A 259 -2.65 7.67 1.84
N VAL A 260 -2.39 6.50 2.41
CA VAL A 260 -1.29 6.29 3.34
C VAL A 260 -0.28 5.38 2.66
N ALA A 261 0.92 5.90 2.45
CA ALA A 261 2.07 5.08 2.11
C ALA A 261 2.90 4.86 3.37
N GLY A 262 2.83 3.65 3.93
CA GLY A 262 3.74 3.24 4.99
C GLY A 262 5.04 2.74 4.37
N ILE A 263 6.19 3.16 4.89
CA ILE A 263 7.46 2.61 4.47
C ILE A 263 8.43 2.26 5.59
N LEU A 264 9.14 1.14 5.41
CA LEU A 264 10.30 0.85 6.23
C LEU A 264 11.48 1.71 5.78
N GLN A 265 11.91 2.66 6.61
CA GLN A 265 13.26 3.20 6.48
C GLN A 265 14.24 2.17 7.01
N SER A 266 15.16 1.78 6.16
CA SER A 266 16.00 0.59 6.22
C SER A 266 17.20 0.69 7.17
N ARG A 267 17.05 1.36 8.33
CA ARG A 267 17.98 1.22 9.47
C ARG A 267 17.34 0.38 10.59
N PRO A 268 18.14 -0.34 11.41
CA PRO A 268 17.59 -1.02 12.58
C PRO A 268 16.85 0.00 13.45
N ASN A 269 15.55 -0.22 13.64
CA ASN A 269 14.65 0.60 14.46
C ASN A 269 14.38 2.04 13.98
N SER A 270 14.48 2.33 12.67
CA SER A 270 13.86 3.53 12.10
C SER A 270 12.64 3.21 11.26
N MET A 271 11.65 4.10 11.23
CA MET A 271 10.45 3.95 10.39
C MET A 271 10.03 5.30 9.84
N ALA A 272 9.37 5.30 8.68
CA ALA A 272 8.74 6.50 8.17
C ALA A 272 7.36 6.18 7.60
N VAL A 273 6.38 7.02 7.91
CA VAL A 273 5.04 6.93 7.31
C VAL A 273 4.77 8.21 6.54
N PHE A 274 4.19 8.05 5.35
CA PHE A 274 3.89 9.14 4.43
C PHE A 274 2.40 9.17 4.12
N TRP A 275 1.86 10.37 3.97
CA TRP A 275 0.46 10.55 3.59
C TRP A 275 0.27 11.88 2.85
N ILE A 276 -0.85 11.96 2.12
CA ILE A 276 -1.29 13.19 1.48
C ILE A 276 -2.37 13.82 2.35
N SER A 277 -2.25 15.08 2.77
CA SER A 277 -3.33 15.76 3.52
C SER A 277 -4.57 16.01 2.64
N PRO A 278 -5.75 16.29 3.22
CA PRO A 278 -6.92 16.72 2.44
C PRO A 278 -6.64 17.94 1.54
N GLN A 279 -5.71 18.80 1.94
CA GLN A 279 -5.29 19.98 1.20
C GLN A 279 -4.23 19.66 0.12
N GLY A 280 -3.83 18.40 -0.04
CA GLY A 280 -2.86 17.99 -1.07
C GLY A 280 -1.39 18.24 -0.72
N ALA A 281 -1.04 18.30 0.57
CA ALA A 281 0.36 18.33 1.00
C ALA A 281 0.87 16.92 1.32
N VAL A 282 2.09 16.58 0.91
CA VAL A 282 2.75 15.34 1.32
C VAL A 282 3.41 15.56 2.67
N TRP A 283 3.09 14.71 3.63
CA TRP A 283 3.66 14.71 4.97
C TRP A 283 4.46 13.44 5.23
N HIS A 284 5.39 13.54 6.16
CA HIS A 284 6.04 12.36 6.74
C HIS A 284 6.09 12.41 8.26
N ALA A 285 6.07 11.24 8.88
CA ALA A 285 6.38 11.03 10.28
C ALA A 285 7.55 10.05 10.34
N SER A 286 8.67 10.48 10.91
CA SER A 286 9.88 9.65 11.03
C SER A 286 10.14 9.28 12.49
N PHE A 287 10.53 8.03 12.72
CA PHE A 287 10.90 7.49 14.03
C PHE A 287 12.33 6.94 13.96
N ALA A 288 13.08 7.12 15.03
CA ALA A 288 14.34 6.41 15.30
C ALA A 288 14.47 6.16 16.81
N ASP A 289 15.20 5.14 17.25
CA ASP A 289 15.41 4.90 18.69
C ASP A 289 15.97 6.12 19.44
N THR A 290 16.79 6.92 18.77
CA THR A 290 17.39 8.15 19.31
C THR A 290 16.48 9.37 19.24
N GLN A 291 15.33 9.27 18.56
CA GLN A 291 14.44 10.37 18.27
C GLN A 291 12.98 9.88 18.18
N ASN A 292 12.17 10.30 19.15
CA ASN A 292 10.72 10.08 19.09
C ASN A 292 10.13 10.66 17.78
N TRP A 293 8.90 10.28 17.44
CA TRP A 293 8.24 10.66 16.20
C TRP A 293 8.41 12.15 15.86
N LYS A 294 8.94 12.42 14.66
CA LYS A 294 9.04 13.76 14.09
C LYS A 294 8.17 13.87 12.85
N LEU A 295 7.25 14.82 12.92
CA LEU A 295 6.36 15.21 11.84
C LEU A 295 7.04 16.28 10.96
N THR A 296 6.89 16.19 9.64
CA THR A 296 7.32 17.25 8.72
C THR A 296 6.46 17.26 7.45
N ALA A 297 6.09 18.44 6.97
CA ALA A 297 5.55 18.60 5.63
C ALA A 297 6.71 18.50 4.63
N LEU A 298 6.61 17.60 3.66
CA LEU A 298 7.58 17.47 2.58
C LEU A 298 7.25 18.39 1.40
N THR A 299 5.97 18.72 1.21
CA THR A 299 5.50 19.65 0.17
C THR A 299 4.51 20.66 0.73
N GLY A 300 4.23 21.69 -0.07
CA GLY A 300 3.13 22.63 0.18
C GLY A 300 1.77 22.02 -0.15
N GLU A 301 0.71 22.74 0.21
CA GLU A 301 -0.67 22.39 -0.16
C GLU A 301 -0.88 22.46 -1.69
N GLY A 302 -1.79 21.62 -2.20
CA GLY A 302 -2.12 21.53 -3.62
C GLY A 302 -1.06 20.84 -4.50
N VAL A 303 0.03 20.35 -3.93
CA VAL A 303 1.13 19.71 -4.68
C VAL A 303 0.78 18.28 -5.09
N ALA A 304 0.14 17.53 -4.21
CA ALA A 304 -0.32 16.17 -4.45
C ALA A 304 -1.83 16.13 -4.58
N ALA A 305 -2.35 15.21 -5.41
CA ALA A 305 -3.77 14.92 -5.46
C ALA A 305 -4.16 14.09 -4.23
N PRO A 306 -5.09 14.56 -3.38
CA PRO A 306 -5.70 13.71 -2.36
C PRO A 306 -6.29 12.45 -3.00
N GLY A 307 -6.46 11.38 -2.22
CA GLY A 307 -7.06 10.13 -2.70
C GLY A 307 -8.43 10.37 -3.35
N ARG A 308 -9.00 9.36 -4.02
CA ARG A 308 -10.38 9.49 -4.49
C ARG A 308 -11.30 8.56 -3.71
N GLY A 309 -12.51 9.02 -3.43
CA GLY A 309 -13.50 8.26 -2.67
C GLY A 309 -14.09 7.07 -3.42
N ASP A 310 -13.69 6.81 -4.66
CA ASP A 310 -14.03 5.63 -5.47
C ASP A 310 -12.93 4.56 -5.45
N PHE A 311 -11.81 4.80 -4.78
CA PHE A 311 -10.75 3.83 -4.53
C PHE A 311 -10.50 3.68 -3.02
N VAL A 312 -10.02 2.49 -2.61
CA VAL A 312 -9.59 2.25 -1.21
C VAL A 312 -8.12 2.59 -0.98
N CYS A 313 -7.32 2.56 -2.04
CA CYS A 313 -5.94 3.00 -2.10
C CYS A 313 -5.90 4.53 -2.31
N GLY A 314 -4.73 5.16 -2.14
CA GLY A 314 -4.53 6.54 -2.57
C GLY A 314 -3.29 6.74 -3.42
N GLY A 315 -3.19 7.92 -4.04
CA GLY A 315 -2.13 8.28 -4.98
C GLY A 315 -0.77 8.56 -4.34
N ILE A 316 -0.37 7.78 -3.34
CA ILE A 316 0.97 7.82 -2.73
C ILE A 316 1.46 6.41 -2.45
N THR A 317 2.73 6.17 -2.73
CA THR A 317 3.45 4.94 -2.39
C THR A 317 4.89 5.30 -2.06
N ALA A 318 5.61 4.39 -1.43
CA ALA A 318 7.02 4.62 -1.17
C ALA A 318 7.77 3.29 -1.31
N VAL A 319 9.03 3.37 -1.75
CA VAL A 319 9.96 2.23 -1.82
C VAL A 319 11.30 2.54 -1.14
N ALA A 320 11.86 1.59 -0.40
CA ALA A 320 13.24 1.65 0.07
C ALA A 320 14.11 0.87 -0.92
N LYS A 321 15.04 1.54 -1.59
CA LYS A 321 15.91 0.90 -2.58
C LYS A 321 17.09 0.19 -1.92
N ASP A 322 17.67 0.82 -0.91
CA ASP A 322 18.71 0.24 -0.06
C ASP A 322 18.52 0.71 1.39
N ARG A 323 19.58 0.65 2.20
CA ARG A 323 19.60 1.02 3.63
C ARG A 323 19.31 2.50 3.91
N ASP A 324 19.63 3.38 2.98
CA ASP A 324 19.67 4.81 3.22
C ASP A 324 18.80 5.61 2.23
N VAL A 325 18.38 4.96 1.13
CA VAL A 325 17.61 5.58 0.07
C VAL A 325 16.14 5.21 0.14
N THR A 326 15.31 6.23 0.37
CA THR A 326 13.85 6.14 0.34
C THR A 326 13.31 7.00 -0.80
N ASP A 327 12.51 6.40 -1.66
CA ASP A 327 11.73 7.12 -2.66
C ASP A 327 10.26 7.13 -2.25
N VAL A 328 9.62 8.29 -2.32
CA VAL A 328 8.17 8.45 -2.17
C VAL A 328 7.63 8.93 -3.50
N TYR A 329 6.66 8.22 -4.06
CA TYR A 329 5.98 8.59 -5.30
C TYR A 329 4.55 9.00 -5.01
N PHE A 330 4.05 10.01 -5.72
CA PHE A 330 2.67 10.43 -5.58
C PHE A 330 2.13 11.07 -6.85
N THR A 331 0.81 11.04 -7.00
CA THR A 331 0.09 11.68 -8.09
C THR A 331 -0.12 13.16 -7.80
N ASP A 332 0.02 14.03 -8.80
CA ASP A 332 -0.35 15.45 -8.71
C ASP A 332 -1.80 15.71 -9.21
N PRO A 333 -2.40 16.88 -8.94
CA PRO A 333 -3.76 17.21 -9.41
C PRO A 333 -3.94 17.27 -10.93
N ASP A 334 -2.85 17.41 -11.69
CA ASP A 334 -2.85 17.46 -13.15
C ASP A 334 -2.63 16.07 -13.79
N GLY A 335 -2.52 15.01 -12.98
CA GLY A 335 -2.32 13.63 -13.43
C GLY A 335 -0.86 13.30 -13.80
N GLY A 336 0.10 14.06 -13.28
CA GLY A 336 1.52 13.69 -13.29
C GLY A 336 1.88 12.76 -12.12
N ILE A 337 3.04 12.13 -12.21
CA ILE A 337 3.65 11.39 -11.09
C ILE A 337 4.90 12.15 -10.67
N LYS A 338 5.03 12.42 -9.37
CA LYS A 338 6.18 13.08 -8.76
C LYS A 338 6.88 12.13 -7.80
N SER A 339 8.14 12.42 -7.51
CA SER A 339 8.91 11.73 -6.47
C SER A 339 9.54 12.70 -5.49
N LEU A 340 9.75 12.21 -4.28
CA LEU A 340 10.65 12.77 -3.28
C LEU A 340 11.65 11.69 -2.90
N THR A 341 12.93 11.93 -3.14
CA THR A 341 14.01 11.00 -2.79
C THR A 341 14.77 11.51 -1.58
N TYR A 342 14.96 10.65 -0.58
CA TYR A 342 15.84 10.89 0.55
C TYR A 342 17.05 9.96 0.45
N TRP A 343 18.26 10.51 0.53
CA TRP A 343 19.53 9.78 0.37
C TRP A 343 20.22 9.48 1.70
N GLY A 344 19.52 9.64 2.83
CA GLY A 344 20.03 9.35 4.15
C GLY A 344 20.45 10.59 4.95
N ILE A 345 21.08 10.35 6.10
CA ILE A 345 21.37 11.39 7.11
C ILE A 345 22.25 12.49 6.50
N GLY A 346 21.91 13.74 6.82
CA GLY A 346 22.62 14.92 6.30
C GLY A 346 22.17 15.36 4.91
N THR A 347 21.23 14.65 4.27
CA THR A 347 20.65 15.04 2.99
C THR A 347 19.25 15.65 3.16
N SER A 348 18.79 16.38 2.15
CA SER A 348 17.42 16.87 2.05
C SER A 348 16.60 16.00 1.10
N TRP A 349 15.29 16.02 1.26
CA TRP A 349 14.38 15.44 0.28
C TRP A 349 14.55 16.15 -1.07
N SER A 350 14.78 15.36 -2.11
CA SER A 350 15.04 15.82 -3.46
C SER A 350 13.79 15.59 -4.32
N PRO A 351 13.07 16.64 -4.74
CA PRO A 351 11.88 16.50 -5.56
C PRO A 351 12.23 16.27 -7.03
N ALA A 352 11.44 15.44 -7.72
CA ALA A 352 11.53 15.28 -9.17
C ALA A 352 10.16 14.99 -9.78
N GLU A 353 10.02 15.27 -11.08
CA GLU A 353 8.89 14.80 -11.89
C GLU A 353 9.28 13.48 -12.56
N VAL A 354 8.42 12.47 -12.38
CA VAL A 354 8.61 11.10 -12.87
C VAL A 354 7.82 10.86 -14.14
N ALA A 355 6.61 11.43 -14.22
CA ALA A 355 5.75 11.33 -15.39
C ALA A 355 5.03 12.65 -15.64
N PRO A 356 4.82 13.03 -16.92
CA PRO A 356 4.16 14.28 -17.27
C PRO A 356 2.67 14.25 -16.88
N ARG A 357 2.07 15.44 -16.88
CA ARG A 357 0.62 15.64 -16.67
C ARG A 357 -0.23 14.75 -17.58
N GLY A 358 -1.36 14.27 -17.06
CA GLY A 358 -2.27 13.36 -17.76
C GLY A 358 -1.81 11.91 -17.90
N THR A 359 -0.71 11.50 -17.27
CA THR A 359 -0.23 10.11 -17.30
C THR A 359 -1.07 9.18 -16.45
N VAL A 360 -1.45 9.62 -15.25
CA VAL A 360 -2.17 8.85 -14.24
C VAL A 360 -3.47 9.56 -13.88
N LEU A 361 -4.48 8.80 -13.45
CA LEU A 361 -5.70 9.38 -12.88
C LEU A 361 -5.36 10.01 -11.52
N PRO A 362 -5.54 11.34 -11.30
CA PRO A 362 -5.17 11.99 -10.04
C PRO A 362 -5.80 11.31 -8.82
N GLY A 363 -5.01 11.01 -7.79
CA GLY A 363 -5.49 10.40 -6.54
C GLY A 363 -5.87 8.91 -6.63
N SER A 364 -5.68 8.26 -7.79
CA SER A 364 -5.90 6.82 -7.98
C SER A 364 -4.78 5.96 -7.40
N CYS A 365 -4.94 4.63 -7.41
CA CYS A 365 -3.93 3.71 -6.88
C CYS A 365 -2.56 3.92 -7.53
N LEU A 366 -1.56 4.03 -6.66
CA LEU A 366 -0.15 4.05 -7.01
C LEU A 366 0.56 3.01 -6.13
N SER A 367 1.32 2.12 -6.75
CA SER A 367 2.11 1.11 -6.03
C SER A 367 3.51 1.03 -6.60
N ALA A 368 4.52 0.99 -5.74
CA ALA A 368 5.92 0.88 -6.15
C ALA A 368 6.58 -0.35 -5.56
N ILE A 369 7.51 -0.93 -6.32
CA ILE A 369 8.37 -2.01 -5.85
C ILE A 369 9.80 -1.78 -6.33
N SER A 370 10.76 -2.18 -5.49
CA SER A 370 12.17 -2.26 -5.82
C SER A 370 12.61 -3.68 -5.54
N ARG A 371 13.16 -4.33 -6.57
CA ARG A 371 13.67 -5.71 -6.49
C ARG A 371 15.18 -5.72 -6.25
N ARG A 372 15.85 -4.61 -6.56
CA ARG A 372 17.29 -4.35 -6.38
C ARG A 372 17.48 -2.87 -6.07
N PRO A 373 18.54 -2.49 -5.34
CA PRO A 373 18.86 -1.06 -5.08
C PRO A 373 18.91 -0.16 -6.31
N THR A 374 19.18 -0.76 -7.46
CA THR A 374 19.34 -0.05 -8.72
C THR A 374 18.07 -0.03 -9.56
N ASN A 375 16.92 -0.48 -9.07
CA ASN A 375 15.68 -0.45 -9.84
C ASN A 375 14.48 -0.01 -9.03
N VAL A 376 13.50 0.50 -9.77
CA VAL A 376 12.16 0.77 -9.29
C VAL A 376 11.17 0.57 -10.41
N GLU A 377 10.02 0.03 -10.04
CA GLU A 377 8.82 -0.02 -10.86
C GLU A 377 7.67 0.63 -10.12
N ILE A 378 6.92 1.45 -10.85
CA ILE A 378 5.72 2.14 -10.39
C ILE A 378 4.56 1.65 -11.23
N TRP A 379 3.54 1.11 -10.57
CA TRP A 379 2.34 0.56 -11.16
C TRP A 379 1.15 1.44 -10.82
N PHE A 380 0.34 1.73 -11.83
CA PHE A 380 -0.78 2.67 -11.69
C PHE A 380 -1.87 2.43 -12.73
N THR A 381 -3.02 3.05 -12.47
CA THR A 381 -4.17 3.01 -13.37
C THR A 381 -4.25 4.29 -14.20
N THR A 382 -4.63 4.16 -15.46
CA THR A 382 -4.78 5.28 -16.40
C THR A 382 -6.01 5.11 -17.29
N GLY A 383 -6.30 6.12 -18.10
CA GLY A 383 -7.49 6.23 -18.94
C GLY A 383 -8.71 6.85 -18.20
N PRO A 384 -9.79 7.17 -18.93
CA PRO A 384 -10.90 8.00 -18.43
C PRO A 384 -11.61 7.50 -17.16
N ALA A 385 -11.52 6.19 -16.88
CA ALA A 385 -12.09 5.55 -15.70
C ALA A 385 -11.06 4.73 -14.90
N GLY A 386 -9.77 4.76 -15.27
CA GLY A 386 -8.76 3.89 -14.65
C GLY A 386 -8.78 2.43 -15.16
N GLY A 387 -9.35 2.15 -16.33
CA GLY A 387 -9.42 0.80 -16.91
C GLY A 387 -8.15 0.32 -17.63
N THR A 388 -7.06 1.08 -17.58
CA THR A 388 -5.77 0.69 -18.17
C THR A 388 -4.70 0.54 -17.09
N LEU A 389 -4.11 -0.65 -16.99
CA LEU A 389 -2.94 -0.86 -16.15
C LEU A 389 -1.68 -0.41 -16.90
N ALA A 390 -0.90 0.42 -16.24
CA ALA A 390 0.36 0.93 -16.77
C ALA A 390 1.47 0.82 -15.72
N SER A 391 2.69 0.81 -16.22
CA SER A 391 3.89 0.82 -15.41
C SER A 391 4.91 1.83 -15.95
N LEU A 392 5.66 2.39 -15.02
CA LEU A 392 6.90 3.11 -15.28
C LEU A 392 8.03 2.35 -14.61
N TRP A 393 9.12 2.12 -15.33
CA TRP A 393 10.29 1.47 -14.76
C TRP A 393 11.56 2.26 -15.03
N ARG A 394 12.48 2.17 -14.08
CA ARG A 394 13.81 2.78 -14.17
C ARG A 394 14.85 1.85 -13.58
N ASP A 395 15.96 1.71 -14.31
CA ASP A 395 17.18 1.05 -13.84
C ASP A 395 18.33 2.04 -13.84
N TYR A 396 18.82 2.31 -12.64
CA TYR A 396 19.86 3.28 -12.35
C TYR A 396 21.26 2.82 -12.80
N THR A 397 21.43 1.56 -13.24
CA THR A 397 22.71 1.10 -13.79
C THR A 397 22.94 1.52 -15.24
N LYS A 398 21.87 1.85 -15.99
CA LYS A 398 21.94 2.14 -17.43
C LYS A 398 22.16 3.62 -17.78
N THR A 399 22.31 4.48 -16.77
CA THR A 399 22.53 5.92 -16.93
C THR A 399 23.99 6.34 -16.70
N GLN A 400 24.96 5.58 -17.26
CA GLN A 400 26.36 6.00 -17.34
C GLN A 400 26.76 6.30 -18.78
#